data_AF-A0A960II71-F1
#
_entry.id   AF-A0A960II71-F1
#
_cell.length_a   1.000
_cell.length_b   1.000
_cell.length_c   1.000
_cell.angle_alpha   90.00
_cell.angle_beta   90.00
_cell.angle_gamma   90.00
#
_symmetry.space_group_name_H-M   'P 1'
#
loop_
_entity.id
_entity.type
_entity.pdbx_description
1 polymer ?
#
loop_
_entity_poly.entity_id
_entity_poly.type
_entity_poly.pdbx_seq_one_letter_code
_entity_poly.pdbx_strand_id
1 'polypeptide(L)'
;GTIYRYFSSKDHLLAASMVDWSKELEARVTEQPPAEGSAADRVVAVIRGVTSGMEQQPKLAAAVVNAVTASDPAVVECQREMTTTIMRVLAAPIAELPDQERDGIVRVLAHVWNSTNLGWVNGWLTVGQVGDDLEQAARLLLRDTP
;
A
#
# COMPACT_ATOMS: atom_id res chain seq x y z
N GLY A 1 -4.03 -28.17 -18.12
CA GLY A 1 -4.45 -26.81 -18.52
C GLY A 1 -5.54 -26.35 -17.59
N THR A 2 -5.19 -25.56 -16.57
CA THR A 2 -6.12 -25.13 -15.51
C THR A 2 -5.87 -23.68 -15.05
N ILE A 3 -4.66 -23.14 -15.27
CA ILE A 3 -4.31 -21.75 -14.90
C ILE A 3 -4.97 -20.72 -15.84
N TYR A 4 -5.04 -21.00 -17.15
CA TYR A 4 -5.67 -20.10 -18.14
C TYR A 4 -7.19 -19.95 -18.00
N ARG A 5 -7.85 -20.76 -17.17
CA ARG A 5 -9.31 -20.66 -16.97
C ARG A 5 -9.70 -19.55 -16.01
N TYR A 6 -8.78 -19.15 -15.13
CA TYR A 6 -9.03 -18.13 -14.11
C TYR A 6 -8.20 -16.86 -14.34
N PHE A 7 -7.09 -16.95 -15.08
CA PHE A 7 -6.20 -15.83 -15.34
C PHE A 7 -5.95 -15.66 -16.84
N SER A 8 -6.28 -14.48 -17.36
CA SER A 8 -6.13 -14.12 -18.77
C SER A 8 -4.66 -13.86 -19.18
N SER A 9 -3.76 -13.64 -18.22
CA SER A 9 -2.33 -13.42 -18.44
C SER A 9 -1.51 -13.73 -17.19
N LYS A 10 -0.18 -13.79 -17.33
CA LYS A 10 0.77 -13.86 -16.20
C LYS A 10 0.60 -12.65 -15.26
N ASP A 11 0.32 -11.48 -15.83
CA ASP A 11 0.11 -10.25 -15.07
C ASP A 11 -1.20 -10.30 -14.27
N HIS A 12 -2.25 -10.91 -14.83
CA HIS A 12 -3.49 -11.17 -14.10
C HIS A 12 -3.28 -12.17 -12.94
N LEU A 13 -2.49 -13.23 -13.12
CA LEU A 13 -2.15 -14.15 -12.02
C LEU A 13 -1.36 -13.45 -10.90
N LEU A 14 -0.39 -12.62 -11.26
CA LEU A 14 0.38 -11.82 -10.29
C LEU A 14 -0.53 -10.84 -9.54
N ALA A 15 -1.39 -10.12 -10.27
CA ALA A 15 -2.34 -9.18 -9.67
C ALA A 15 -3.34 -9.85 -8.72
N ALA A 16 -3.83 -11.05 -9.04
CA ALA A 16 -4.70 -11.80 -8.14
C ALA A 16 -3.96 -12.30 -6.88
N SER A 17 -2.72 -12.77 -7.03
CA SER A 17 -1.88 -13.15 -5.87
C SER A 17 -1.58 -11.95 -4.96
N MET A 18 -1.56 -10.74 -5.53
CA MET A 18 -1.37 -9.50 -4.78
C MET A 18 -2.60 -9.08 -3.99
N VAL A 19 -3.79 -9.34 -4.51
CA VAL A 19 -5.03 -9.15 -3.75
C VAL A 19 -4.98 -10.00 -2.48
N ASP A 20 -4.58 -11.27 -2.59
CA ASP A 20 -4.41 -12.15 -1.43
C ASP A 20 -3.35 -11.64 -0.45
N TRP A 21 -2.19 -11.18 -0.95
CA TRP A 21 -1.14 -10.63 -0.09
C TRP A 21 -1.57 -9.33 0.62
N SER A 22 -2.32 -8.46 -0.06
CA SER A 22 -2.88 -7.24 0.56
C SER A 22 -3.91 -7.56 1.65
N LYS A 23 -4.70 -8.62 1.48
CA LYS A 23 -5.64 -9.11 2.51
C LYS A 23 -4.91 -9.69 3.71
N GLU A 24 -3.79 -10.37 3.49
CA GLU A 24 -2.94 -10.88 4.57
C GLU A 24 -2.28 -9.75 5.35
N LEU A 25 -1.84 -8.68 4.66
CA LEU A 25 -1.37 -7.46 5.30
C LEU A 25 -2.48 -6.79 6.13
N GLU A 26 -3.69 -6.66 5.58
CA GLU A 26 -4.86 -6.12 6.28
C GLU A 26 -5.19 -6.92 7.54
N ALA A 27 -5.18 -8.26 7.44
CA ALA A 27 -5.38 -9.14 8.59
C ALA A 27 -4.32 -8.91 9.68
N ARG A 28 -3.03 -8.85 9.31
CA ARG A 28 -1.94 -8.63 10.27
C ARG A 28 -2.04 -7.29 11.00
N VAL A 29 -2.36 -6.22 10.28
CA VAL A 29 -2.56 -4.88 10.88
C VAL A 29 -3.78 -4.85 11.81
N THR A 30 -4.82 -5.61 11.46
CA THR A 30 -6.04 -5.73 12.28
C THR A 30 -5.79 -6.56 13.55
N GLU A 31 -5.00 -7.63 13.46
CA GLU A 31 -4.69 -8.54 14.56
C GLU A 31 -3.66 -7.95 15.55
N GLN A 32 -2.74 -7.11 15.07
CA GLN A 32 -1.74 -6.43 15.87
C GLN A 32 -1.76 -4.92 15.54
N PRO A 33 -2.76 -4.18 16.06
CA PRO A 33 -2.80 -2.75 15.86
C PRO A 33 -1.51 -2.11 16.40
N PRO A 34 -0.93 -1.12 15.69
CA PRO A 34 0.24 -0.42 16.18
C PRO A 34 0.02 0.09 17.61
N ALA A 35 0.90 -0.32 18.53
CA ALA A 35 0.84 0.07 19.93
C ALA A 35 1.11 1.58 20.11
N GLU A 36 0.76 2.08 21.30
CA GLU A 36 0.79 3.46 21.82
C GLU A 36 1.62 4.50 21.05
N GLY A 37 1.03 5.68 20.82
CA GLY A 37 1.66 6.80 20.14
C GLY A 37 0.63 7.72 19.50
N SER A 38 1.11 8.79 18.86
CA SER A 38 0.25 9.70 18.09
C SER A 38 -0.38 8.97 16.90
N ALA A 39 -1.44 9.55 16.32
CA ALA A 39 -2.01 9.09 15.04
C ALA A 39 -0.93 8.90 13.95
N ALA A 40 0.05 9.81 13.89
CA ALA A 40 1.19 9.72 12.99
C ALA A 40 2.04 8.48 13.25
N ASP A 41 2.36 8.17 14.51
CA ASP A 41 3.23 7.04 14.84
C ASP A 41 2.59 5.70 14.44
N ARG A 42 1.27 5.58 14.62
CA ARG A 42 0.54 4.37 14.21
C ARG A 42 0.50 4.20 12.69
N VAL A 43 0.28 5.28 11.93
CA VAL A 43 0.34 5.25 10.46
C VAL A 43 1.75 4.92 9.97
N VAL A 44 2.78 5.50 10.59
CA VAL A 44 4.19 5.22 10.27
C VAL A 44 4.53 3.76 10.53
N ALA A 45 4.06 3.17 11.63
CA ALA A 45 4.27 1.75 11.92
C ALA A 45 3.69 0.84 10.81
N VAL A 46 2.50 1.16 10.31
CA VAL A 46 1.91 0.45 9.16
C VAL A 46 2.78 0.61 7.92
N ILE A 47 3.16 1.84 7.56
CA ILE A 47 4.03 2.12 6.40
C ILE A 47 5.33 1.30 6.48
N ARG A 48 6.00 1.31 7.63
CA ARG A 48 7.25 0.57 7.85
C ARG A 48 7.06 -0.93 7.77
N GLY A 49 5.93 -1.46 8.22
CA GLY A 49 5.57 -2.87 8.05
C GLY A 49 5.47 -3.26 6.57
N VAL A 50 4.82 -2.42 5.76
CA VAL A 50 4.67 -2.65 4.31
C VAL A 50 6.03 -2.58 3.60
N THR A 51 6.81 -1.52 3.83
CA THR A 51 8.11 -1.36 3.16
C THR A 51 9.10 -2.42 3.58
N SER A 52 9.09 -2.88 4.84
CA SER A 52 9.89 -4.03 5.29
C SER A 52 9.53 -5.31 4.52
N GLY A 53 8.24 -5.52 4.20
CA GLY A 53 7.81 -6.64 3.36
C GLY A 53 8.36 -6.55 1.94
N MET A 54 8.39 -5.35 1.36
CA MET A 54 8.99 -5.10 0.05
C MET A 54 10.51 -5.35 0.05
N GLU A 55 11.21 -4.98 1.11
CA GLU A 55 12.66 -5.22 1.27
C GLU A 55 13.01 -6.71 1.40
N GLN A 56 12.14 -7.50 2.04
CA GLN A 56 12.34 -8.95 2.17
C GLN A 56 12.19 -9.68 0.83
N GLN A 57 11.34 -9.17 -0.07
CA GLN A 57 11.05 -9.81 -1.36
C GLN A 57 11.05 -8.79 -2.53
N PRO A 58 12.18 -8.13 -2.83
CA PRO A 58 12.21 -6.96 -3.71
C PRO A 58 11.86 -7.30 -5.16
N LYS A 59 12.23 -8.50 -5.64
CA LYS A 59 11.87 -8.96 -7.00
C LYS A 59 10.37 -9.20 -7.14
N LEU A 60 9.73 -9.77 -6.11
CA LEU A 60 8.29 -9.97 -6.09
C LEU A 60 7.60 -8.61 -6.04
N ALA A 61 7.96 -7.77 -5.07
CA ALA A 61 7.39 -6.44 -4.90
C ALA A 61 7.52 -5.57 -6.18
N ALA A 62 8.64 -5.66 -6.92
CA ALA A 62 8.81 -4.93 -8.16
C ALA A 62 7.91 -5.47 -9.29
N ALA A 63 7.78 -6.79 -9.41
CA ALA A 63 6.85 -7.40 -10.37
C ALA A 63 5.39 -7.01 -10.07
N VAL A 64 5.07 -6.96 -8.78
CA VAL A 64 3.78 -6.56 -8.22
C VAL A 64 3.45 -5.11 -8.58
N VAL A 65 4.33 -4.17 -8.26
CA VAL A 65 4.12 -2.76 -8.59
C VAL A 65 4.02 -2.55 -10.10
N ASN A 66 4.90 -3.19 -10.88
CA ASN A 66 4.84 -3.12 -12.35
C ASN A 66 3.51 -3.63 -12.91
N ALA A 67 3.00 -4.76 -12.41
CA ALA A 67 1.71 -5.32 -12.84
C ALA A 67 0.55 -4.36 -12.55
N VAL A 68 0.55 -3.72 -11.38
CA VAL A 68 -0.49 -2.76 -11.00
C VAL A 68 -0.41 -1.46 -11.81
N THR A 69 0.79 -1.00 -12.14
CA THR A 69 0.97 0.19 -12.98
C THR A 69 0.73 -0.07 -14.46
N ALA A 70 0.61 -1.33 -14.88
CA ALA A 70 0.36 -1.68 -16.26
C ALA A 70 -1.01 -1.19 -16.72
N SER A 71 -1.08 -0.61 -17.91
CA SER A 71 -2.33 -0.10 -18.51
C SER A 71 -3.20 -1.21 -19.12
N ASP A 72 -3.14 -2.44 -18.60
CA ASP A 72 -3.95 -3.56 -19.07
C ASP A 72 -5.35 -3.49 -18.44
N PRO A 73 -6.44 -3.35 -19.23
CA PRO A 73 -7.81 -3.37 -18.72
C PRO A 73 -8.14 -4.61 -17.88
N ALA A 74 -7.46 -5.75 -18.11
CA ALA A 74 -7.65 -6.97 -17.33
C ALA A 74 -7.12 -6.87 -15.89
N VAL A 75 -6.25 -5.90 -15.59
CA VAL A 75 -5.62 -5.72 -14.28
C VAL A 75 -6.25 -4.54 -13.50
N VAL A 76 -7.02 -3.67 -14.16
CA VAL A 76 -7.67 -2.50 -13.56
C VAL A 76 -8.52 -2.85 -12.34
N GLU A 77 -9.28 -3.95 -12.39
CA GLU A 77 -10.11 -4.34 -11.25
C GLU A 77 -9.27 -4.82 -10.06
N CYS A 78 -8.23 -5.62 -10.31
CA CYS A 78 -7.28 -6.03 -9.26
C CYS A 78 -6.56 -4.82 -8.66
N GLN A 79 -6.16 -3.85 -9.50
CA GLN A 79 -5.56 -2.60 -9.04
C GLN A 79 -6.52 -1.81 -8.14
N ARG A 80 -7.80 -1.72 -8.51
CA ARG A 80 -8.83 -1.04 -7.72
C ARG A 80 -9.04 -1.74 -6.37
N GLU A 81 -9.14 -3.07 -6.37
CA GLU A 81 -9.29 -3.86 -5.15
C GLU A 81 -8.08 -3.67 -4.23
N MET A 82 -6.87 -3.81 -4.76
CA MET A 82 -5.63 -3.62 -3.99
C MET A 82 -5.51 -2.20 -3.43
N THR A 83 -5.79 -1.18 -4.24
CA THR A 83 -5.78 0.22 -3.78
C THR A 83 -6.77 0.40 -2.64
N THR A 84 -7.98 -0.15 -2.77
CA THR A 84 -9.03 -0.07 -1.73
C THR A 84 -8.58 -0.75 -0.44
N THR A 85 -7.94 -1.92 -0.52
CA THR A 85 -7.39 -2.62 0.64
C THR A 85 -6.28 -1.81 1.32
N ILE A 86 -5.34 -1.26 0.56
CA ILE A 86 -4.28 -0.40 1.10
C ILE A 86 -4.88 0.85 1.77
N MET A 87 -5.91 1.47 1.18
CA MET A 87 -6.60 2.61 1.79
C MET A 87 -7.24 2.23 3.12
N ARG A 88 -7.88 1.06 3.22
CA ARG A 88 -8.44 0.56 4.49
C ARG A 88 -7.38 0.34 5.55
N VAL A 89 -6.25 -0.24 5.17
CA VAL A 89 -5.10 -0.47 6.04
C VAL A 89 -4.51 0.84 6.56
N LEU A 90 -4.40 1.86 5.72
CA LEU A 90 -3.91 3.19 6.11
C LEU A 90 -4.93 4.00 6.93
N ALA A 91 -6.22 3.73 6.76
CA ALA A 91 -7.30 4.39 7.50
C ALA A 91 -7.49 3.82 8.91
N ALA A 92 -7.23 2.52 9.12
CA ALA A 92 -7.47 1.85 10.39
C ALA A 92 -6.74 2.48 11.60
N PRO A 93 -5.47 2.93 11.48
CA PRO A 93 -4.76 3.61 12.57
C PRO A 93 -5.35 4.96 12.99
N ILE A 94 -6.18 5.57 12.14
CA ILE A 94 -6.75 6.91 12.29
C ILE A 94 -8.28 6.88 12.19
N ALA A 95 -8.88 5.75 12.59
CA ALA A 95 -10.31 5.52 12.48
C ALA A 95 -11.14 6.49 13.34
N GLU A 96 -10.54 7.05 14.40
CA GLU A 96 -11.15 8.02 15.30
C GLU A 96 -11.32 9.43 14.70
N LEU A 97 -10.65 9.72 13.58
CA LEU A 97 -10.76 11.02 12.91
C LEU A 97 -12.10 11.16 12.19
N PRO A 98 -12.61 12.40 12.02
CA PRO A 98 -13.77 12.66 11.18
C PRO A 98 -13.56 12.11 9.77
N ASP A 99 -14.59 11.48 9.20
CA ASP A 99 -14.50 10.80 7.90
C ASP A 99 -13.87 11.66 6.80
N GLN A 100 -14.26 12.95 6.71
CA GLN A 100 -13.71 13.86 5.71
C GLN A 100 -12.20 14.09 5.86
N GLU A 101 -11.71 14.19 7.09
CA GLU A 101 -10.29 14.40 7.38
C GLU A 101 -9.51 13.11 7.10
N ARG A 102 -10.01 11.98 7.62
CA ARG A 102 -9.44 10.65 7.40
C ARG A 102 -9.31 10.33 5.91
N ASP A 103 -10.39 10.51 5.15
CA ASP A 103 -10.42 10.23 3.71
C ASP A 103 -9.50 11.17 2.92
N GLY A 104 -9.33 12.42 3.38
CA GLY A 104 -8.38 13.36 2.81
C GLY A 104 -6.93 12.91 3.01
N ILE A 105 -6.57 12.56 4.25
CA ILE A 105 -5.22 12.08 4.62
C ILE A 105 -4.87 10.81 3.83
N VAL A 106 -5.76 9.82 3.85
CA VAL A 106 -5.58 8.53 3.17
C VAL A 106 -5.37 8.73 1.67
N ARG A 107 -6.14 9.63 1.05
CA ARG A 107 -6.00 9.96 -0.38
C ARG A 107 -4.66 10.62 -0.70
N VAL A 108 -4.16 11.53 0.13
CA VAL A 108 -2.85 12.15 -0.07
C VAL A 108 -1.74 11.11 0.08
N LEU A 109 -1.80 10.26 1.11
CA LEU A 109 -0.84 9.15 1.28
C LEU A 109 -0.86 8.19 0.09
N ALA A 110 -2.02 7.92 -0.50
CA ALA A 110 -2.15 7.16 -1.73
C ALA A 110 -1.37 7.77 -2.91
N HIS A 111 -1.45 9.10 -3.07
CA HIS A 111 -0.72 9.79 -4.13
C HIS A 111 0.80 9.73 -3.91
N VAL A 112 1.26 9.89 -2.66
CA VAL A 112 2.67 9.74 -2.30
C VAL A 112 3.13 8.30 -2.56
N TRP A 113 2.35 7.31 -2.15
CA TRP A 113 2.60 5.89 -2.42
C TRP A 113 2.75 5.59 -3.91
N ASN A 114 1.84 6.12 -4.74
CA ASN A 114 1.89 5.91 -6.19
C ASN A 114 3.12 6.57 -6.82
N SER A 115 3.45 7.81 -6.42
CA SER A 115 4.62 8.54 -6.92
C SER A 115 5.93 7.85 -6.54
N THR A 116 6.08 7.47 -5.27
CA THR A 116 7.28 6.81 -4.74
C THR A 116 7.48 5.42 -5.33
N ASN A 117 6.40 4.64 -5.52
CA ASN A 117 6.48 3.37 -6.23
C ASN A 117 6.94 3.51 -7.67
N LEU A 118 6.45 4.52 -8.39
CA LEU A 118 6.93 4.82 -9.74
C LEU A 118 8.43 5.14 -9.73
N GLY A 119 8.89 5.97 -8.79
CA GLY A 119 10.32 6.28 -8.64
C GLY A 119 11.16 5.05 -8.31
N TRP A 120 10.64 4.15 -7.46
CA TRP A 120 11.32 2.92 -7.09
C TRP A 120 11.43 1.92 -8.25
N VAL A 121 10.33 1.63 -8.97
CA VAL A 121 10.39 0.67 -10.10
C VAL A 121 11.22 1.17 -11.27
N ASN A 122 11.31 2.49 -11.46
CA ASN A 122 12.20 3.08 -12.46
C ASN A 122 13.67 3.20 -11.97
N GLY A 123 13.94 2.86 -10.71
CA GLY A 123 15.29 2.77 -10.14
C GLY A 123 15.86 4.08 -9.60
N TRP A 124 15.03 5.11 -9.40
CA TRP A 124 15.48 6.44 -8.95
C TRP A 124 15.30 6.60 -7.43
N LEU A 125 14.50 5.72 -6.82
CA LEU A 125 14.33 5.60 -5.36
C LEU A 125 14.69 4.19 -4.90
N THR A 126 15.09 4.07 -3.64
CA THR A 126 15.20 2.81 -2.90
C THR A 126 13.92 2.57 -2.09
N VAL A 127 13.69 1.33 -1.64
CA VAL A 127 12.54 1.02 -0.75
C VAL A 127 12.61 1.81 0.56
N GLY A 128 13.82 2.05 1.09
CA GLY A 128 14.02 2.92 2.24
C GLY A 128 13.50 4.33 2.00
N GLN A 129 13.86 4.94 0.87
CA GLN A 129 13.36 6.27 0.48
C GLN A 129 11.85 6.31 0.28
N VAL A 130 11.25 5.24 -0.25
CA VAL A 130 9.78 5.11 -0.32
C VAL A 130 9.17 5.22 1.08
N GLY A 131 9.73 4.49 2.05
CA GLY A 131 9.28 4.54 3.44
C GLY A 131 9.48 5.91 4.09
N ASP A 132 10.61 6.56 3.82
CA ASP A 132 10.94 7.88 4.39
C ASP A 132 10.01 8.98 3.86
N ASP A 133 9.74 9.00 2.55
CA ASP A 133 8.83 9.97 1.93
C ASP A 133 7.40 9.82 2.45
N LEU A 134 6.93 8.58 2.62
CA LEU A 134 5.61 8.27 3.18
C LEU A 134 5.51 8.64 4.67
N GLU A 135 6.54 8.35 5.46
CA GLU A 135 6.59 8.77 6.85
C GLU A 135 6.55 10.30 6.96
N GLN A 136 7.34 11.00 6.16
CA GLN A 136 7.34 12.45 6.15
C GLN A 136 5.96 13.01 5.80
N ALA A 137 5.30 12.46 4.77
CA ALA A 137 3.94 12.84 4.40
C ALA A 137 2.95 12.59 5.55
N ALA A 138 3.00 11.42 6.18
CA ALA A 138 2.13 11.07 7.31
C ALA A 138 2.32 12.05 8.48
N ARG A 139 3.56 12.35 8.86
CA ARG A 139 3.87 13.29 9.96
C ARG A 139 3.44 14.73 9.64
N LEU A 140 3.52 15.15 8.38
CA LEU A 140 3.05 16.48 7.96
C LEU A 140 1.52 16.58 7.98
N LEU A 141 0.83 15.54 7.53
CA LEU A 141 -0.64 15.48 7.48
C LEU A 141 -1.27 15.32 8.85
N LEU A 142 -0.61 14.60 9.76
CA LEU A 142 -1.14 14.25 11.08
C LEU A 142 -0.57 15.12 12.21
N ARG A 143 0.07 16.23 11.87
CA ARG A 143 0.83 17.06 12.82
C ARG A 143 -0.03 17.64 13.93
N ASP A 144 -1.24 18.07 13.59
CA ASP A 144 -2.17 18.77 14.49
C ASP A 144 -3.33 17.88 14.94
N THR A 145 -3.23 16.60 14.62
CA THR A 145 -4.25 15.60 14.92
C THR A 145 -4.08 15.13 16.37
N PRO A 146 -5.18 15.01 17.14
CA PRO A 146 -5.13 14.67 18.56
C PRO A 146 -4.50 13.30 18.88
#